data_AF-A0A4Z2D7R7-F1
#
_entry.id   AF-A0A4Z2D7R7-F1
#
_cell.length_a   1.000
_cell.length_b   1.000
_cell.length_c   1.000
_cell.angle_alpha   90.00
_cell.angle_beta   90.00
_cell.angle_gamma   90.00
#
_symmetry.space_group_name_H-M   'P 1'
#
loop_
_entity.id
_entity.type
_entity.pdbx_description
1 polymer ?
#
loop_
_entity_poly.entity_id
_entity_poly.type
_entity_poly.pdbx_seq_one_letter_code
_entity_poly.pdbx_strand_id
1 'polypeptide(L)' 'ARSAFANLRHLWRRRDIRLMTKGRVYCAAVRSVLLYGCETWPLRIEDIRRILVFDHRCLRNIARV' A
#
# COMPACT_ATOMS: atom_id res chain seq x y z
N ALA A 1 0.76 -0.89 8.20
CA ALA A 1 0.91 -0.76 6.74
C ALA A 1 2.38 -0.76 6.25
N ARG A 2 3.27 0.09 6.77
CA ARG A 2 4.70 0.14 6.34
C ARG A 2 5.44 -1.21 6.44
N SER A 3 5.30 -1.90 7.57
CA SER A 3 5.92 -3.23 7.79
C SER A 3 5.39 -4.26 6.79
N ALA A 4 4.06 -4.35 6.61
CA ALA A 4 3.44 -5.23 5.61
C ALA A 4 3.96 -4.97 4.19
N PHE A 5 4.11 -3.70 3.79
CA PHE A 5 4.68 -3.35 2.49
C PHE A 5 6.17 -3.74 2.37
N ALA A 6 6.96 -3.56 3.44
CA ALA A 6 8.37 -3.91 3.49
C ALA A 6 8.61 -5.42 3.44
N ASN A 7 7.76 -6.22 4.10
CA ASN A 7 7.83 -7.69 4.06
C ASN A 7 7.64 -8.23 2.63
N LEU A 8 6.88 -7.52 1.79
CA LEU A 8 6.64 -7.87 0.39
C LEU A 8 7.68 -7.28 -0.58
N ARG A 9 8.80 -6.71 -0.10
CA ARG A 9 9.82 -6.06 -0.93
C ARG A 9 10.36 -6.94 -2.06
N HIS A 10 10.50 -8.24 -1.82
CA HIS A 10 10.94 -9.20 -2.84
C HIS A 10 9.91 -9.35 -3.97
N LEU A 11 8.61 -9.33 -3.65
CA LEU A 11 7.52 -9.40 -4.63
C LEU A 11 7.49 -8.15 -5.51
N TRP A 12 7.62 -6.95 -4.93
CA TRP A 12 7.67 -5.70 -5.69
C TRP A 12 8.87 -5.66 -6.66
N ARG A 13 10.02 -6.22 -6.21
CA ARG A 13 11.27 -6.35 -6.97
C ARG A 13 11.29 -7.46 -8.02
N ARG A 14 10.31 -8.36 -8.10
CA ARG A 14 10.21 -9.27 -9.25
C ARG A 14 9.62 -8.56 -10.46
N ARG A 15 10.23 -8.70 -11.64
CA ARG A 15 9.68 -8.20 -12.91
C ARG A 15 8.72 -9.19 -13.57
N ASP A 16 8.88 -10.46 -13.24
CA ASP A 16 8.10 -11.59 -13.75
C ASP A 16 6.60 -11.52 -13.37
N ILE A 17 6.29 -10.89 -12.24
CA ILE A 17 4.92 -10.76 -11.74
C ILE A 17 4.24 -9.54 -12.38
N ARG A 18 3.11 -9.77 -13.04
CA ARG A 18 2.26 -8.73 -13.64
C ARG A 18 1.86 -7.65 -12.63
N LEU A 19 1.80 -6.41 -13.11
CA LEU A 19 1.41 -5.25 -12.31
C LEU A 19 0.01 -5.41 -11.70
N MET A 20 -0.94 -5.97 -12.46
CA MET A 20 -2.29 -6.27 -11.97
C MET A 20 -2.30 -7.18 -10.75
N THR A 21 -1.48 -8.23 -10.76
CA THR A 21 -1.36 -9.17 -9.63
C THR A 21 -0.76 -8.47 -8.40
N LYS A 22 0.27 -7.64 -8.60
CA LYS A 22 0.85 -6.82 -7.53
C LYS A 22 -0.17 -5.83 -6.95
N GLY A 23 -1.00 -5.22 -7.79
CA GLY A 23 -2.09 -4.33 -7.37
C GLY A 23 -3.12 -5.04 -6.49
N ARG A 24 -3.50 -6.28 -6.85
CA ARG A 24 -4.39 -7.12 -6.02
C ARG A 24 -3.77 -7.44 -4.66
N VAL A 25 -2.51 -7.86 -4.63
CA VAL A 25 -1.78 -8.13 -3.37
C VAL A 25 -1.67 -6.88 -2.51
N TYR A 26 -1.38 -5.73 -3.12
CA TYR A 26 -1.34 -4.45 -2.42
C TYR A 26 -2.69 -4.11 -1.77
N CYS A 27 -3.78 -4.23 -2.53
CA CYS A 27 -5.13 -3.97 -2.02
C CYS A 27 -5.50 -4.91 -0.85
N ALA A 28 -5.21 -6.21 -0.99
CA ALA A 28 -5.58 -7.21 -0.02
C ALA A 28 -4.75 -7.19 1.27
N ALA A 29 -3.44 -6.93 1.19
CA ALA A 29 -2.52 -7.06 2.33
C ALA A 29 -2.06 -5.72 2.93
N VAL A 30 -1.91 -4.68 2.11
CA VAL A 30 -1.35 -3.39 2.55
C VAL A 30 -2.46 -2.37 2.77
N ARG A 31 -3.41 -2.27 1.83
CA ARG A 31 -4.52 -1.31 1.91
C ARG A 31 -5.53 -1.68 2.98
N SER A 32 -5.84 -2.97 3.15
CA SER A 32 -6.65 -3.47 4.28
C SER A 32 -6.06 -3.06 5.64
N VAL A 33 -4.76 -3.27 5.86
CA VAL A 33 -4.06 -2.88 7.10
C VAL A 33 -3.99 -1.37 7.27
N LEU A 34 -3.91 -0.61 6.17
CA LEU A 34 -3.93 0.85 6.20
C LEU A 34 -5.30 1.37 6.64
N LEU A 35 -6.38 0.78 6.13
CA LEU A 35 -7.76 1.17 6.40
C LEU A 35 -8.28 0.67 7.76
N TYR A 36 -7.78 -0.44 8.26
CA TYR A 36 -8.21 -0.96 9.57
C TYR A 36 -8.02 0.05 10.72
N GLY A 37 -6.90 0.77 10.71
CA GLY A 37 -6.65 1.84 11.68
C GLY A 37 -7.59 3.06 11.51
N CYS A 38 -8.15 3.22 10.32
CA CYS A 38 -9.06 4.29 9.94
C CYS A 38 -10.52 4.00 10.33
N GLU A 39 -10.89 2.72 10.36
CA GLU A 39 -12.23 2.27 10.75
C GLU A 39 -12.45 2.37 12.26
N THR A 40 -11.37 2.36 13.05
CA THR A 40 -11.44 2.32 14.52
C THR A 40 -11.42 3.71 15.18
N TRP A 41 -11.04 4.78 14.44
CA TRP A 41 -10.89 6.15 14.98
C TRP A 41 -11.39 7.22 13.99
N PRO A 42 -11.94 8.36 14.46
CA PRO A 42 -12.39 9.43 13.57
C PRO A 42 -11.20 10.01 12.80
N LEU A 43 -11.21 9.79 11.48
CA LEU A 43 -10.18 10.27 10.56
C LEU A 43 -10.24 11.77 10.40
N ARG A 44 -9.13 12.47 10.64
CA ARG A 44 -8.99 13.88 10.28
C ARG A 44 -8.57 14.00 8.82
N ILE A 45 -8.83 15.17 8.22
CA ILE A 45 -8.39 15.50 6.85
C ILE A 45 -6.87 15.32 6.70
N GLU A 46 -6.10 15.61 7.76
CA GLU A 46 -4.66 15.37 7.79
C GLU A 46 -4.28 13.90 7.68
N ASP A 47 -5.07 12.99 8.28
CA ASP A 47 -4.83 11.55 8.22
C ASP A 47 -5.13 11.01 6.82
N ILE A 48 -6.22 11.48 6.20
CA ILE A 48 -6.54 11.17 4.80
C ILE A 48 -5.39 11.59 3.87
N ARG A 49 -4.85 12.79 4.06
CA ARG A 49 -3.68 13.25 3.30
C ARG A 49 -2.46 12.35 3.51
N ARG A 50 -2.18 11.93 4.76
CA ARG A 50 -1.07 11.01 5.06
C ARG A 50 -1.26 9.64 4.41
N ILE A 51 -2.48 9.11 4.42
CA ILE A 51 -2.86 7.84 3.77
C ILE A 51 -2.63 7.95 2.25
N LEU A 52 -3.12 9.02 1.62
CA LEU A 52 -2.95 9.24 0.18
C LEU A 52 -1.48 9.37 -0.23
N VAL A 53 -0.67 10.12 0.54
CA VAL A 53 0.77 10.24 0.30
C VAL A 53 1.47 8.89 0.42
N PHE A 54 1.08 8.07 1.40
CA PHE A 54 1.60 6.72 1.56
C PHE A 54 1.22 5.82 0.38
N ASP A 55 -0.06 5.85 -0.03
CA ASP A 55 -0.59 5.04 -1.14
C ASP A 55 0.14 5.36 -2.45
N HIS A 56 0.26 6.65 -2.79
CA HIS A 56 1.01 7.10 -3.96
C HIS A 56 2.48 6.67 -3.95
N ARG A 57 3.15 6.70 -2.79
CA ARG A 57 4.54 6.25 -2.66
C ARG A 57 4.66 4.75 -2.90
N CYS A 58 3.73 3.96 -2.34
CA CYS A 58 3.69 2.52 -2.54
C CYS A 58 3.43 2.15 -4.00
N LEU A 59 2.44 2.78 -4.64
CA LEU A 59 2.09 2.54 -6.03
C LEU A 59 3.24 2.86 -7.00
N ARG A 60 3.95 3.99 -6.80
CA ARG A 60 5.15 4.30 -7.58
C ARG A 60 6.21 3.19 -7.49
N ASN A 61 6.45 2.69 -6.27
CA ASN A 61 7.43 1.62 -6.06
C ASN A 61 6.98 0.27 -6.68
N ILE A 62 5.68 -0.03 -6.66
CA ILE A 62 5.10 -1.20 -7.33
C ILE A 62 5.22 -1.10 -8.85
N ALA A 63 4.89 0.07 -9.40
CA ALA A 63 4.98 0.39 -10.82
C ALA A 63 6.43 0.60 -11.30
N ARG A 64 7.38 0.79 -10.38
CA ARG A 64 8.77 1.19 -10.62
C ARG A 64 8.89 2.48 -11.44
N VAL A 65 8.02 3.43 -11.13
CA VAL A 65 8.08 4.82 -11.62
C VAL A 65 8.76 5.69 -10.59
#